data_AF-A0A368GMA5-F1
#
_entry.id   AF-A0A368GMA5-F1
#
_cell.length_a   1.000
_cell.length_b   1.000
_cell.length_c   1.000
_cell.angle_alpha   90.00
_cell.angle_beta   90.00
_cell.angle_gamma   90.00
#
_symmetry.space_group_name_H-M   'P 1'
#
loop_
_entity.id
_entity.type
_entity.pdbx_description
1 polymer ?
#
loop_
_entity_poly.entity_id
_entity_poly.type
_entity_poly.pdbx_seq_one_letter_code
_entity_poly.pdbx_strand_id
1 'polypeptide(L)'
;MDYLLDRYFFANLPFDVAPETRKNIGQRALTMVQWADWFCKYENPLKLLENNPYFLSAELLFVFLSFLTFAHAYRHGGRYLYAWIAVTIYAFNVESLALSVPDLNLSWHAQGVLTFFGMRVPLYALLGVHQMFVYTSYVLVRRMRLPWWAEGPAAGLSAVMLLIPYRILGTKLLWWTWHDTDPIIKERMFWVPWSSLYFYAACVCSFVWLLRFSRHLLLEKEYDWMKFPREIICAFLAGVLAFWLGTVQFSFLYYPLHGFFGVHSEITTILFFAFYALLVFVADRNNMDTESRNGVRYWFDELSCAIALEYIFLMVLVLIADPLNIVSEGLHQPIGPCRAMENVHTPAGIVLQREKYLCATRYDEKYFDFHCVPNGIPKQQDDGSGVLLPLEYYAVCGTDFKNRAEYITVIWSCCILFGVFFYQVAACSGSTPMDPIKIRRRTPRSIASRSPEKRTVTVPTSSKSGDSSQFREPLISAKVGHFTTPLVCRNIVKKGEVQEEDEGEEEVIGTVKKTTHRRKQIEVPSSTRVLRSRSYQAN
;
A
#
# COMPACT_ATOMS: atom_id res chain seq x y z
N MET A 1 1.28 40.25 6.77
CA MET A 1 -0.15 39.97 6.47
C MET A 1 -1.00 41.22 6.58
N ASP A 2 -0.88 42.00 7.65
CA ASP A 2 -1.68 43.22 7.86
C ASP A 2 -1.65 44.17 6.67
N TYR A 3 -0.46 44.45 6.12
CA TYR A 3 -0.31 45.25 4.90
C TYR A 3 -1.09 44.71 3.68
N LEU A 4 -1.10 43.40 3.47
CA LEU A 4 -1.78 42.77 2.33
C LEU A 4 -3.29 42.85 2.50
N LEU A 5 -3.78 42.61 3.71
CA LEU A 5 -5.21 42.73 4.01
C LEU A 5 -5.68 44.18 3.94
N ASP A 6 -4.91 45.12 4.46
CA ASP A 6 -5.24 46.55 4.37
C ASP A 6 -5.28 47.03 2.92
N ARG A 7 -4.28 46.67 2.11
CA ARG A 7 -4.17 47.14 0.73
C ARG A 7 -5.16 46.49 -0.25
N TYR A 8 -5.46 45.20 -0.08
CA TYR A 8 -6.24 44.45 -1.07
C TYR A 8 -7.65 44.05 -0.60
N PHE A 9 -7.89 43.96 0.71
CA PHE A 9 -9.17 43.54 1.26
C PHE A 9 -9.92 44.72 1.88
N PHE A 10 -9.37 45.35 2.92
CA PHE A 10 -10.06 46.41 3.65
C PHE A 10 -10.23 47.70 2.84
N ALA A 11 -9.27 48.05 1.96
CA ALA A 11 -9.38 49.21 1.07
C ALA A 11 -10.52 49.12 0.04
N ASN A 12 -11.04 47.92 -0.24
CA ASN A 12 -12.09 47.69 -1.24
C ASN A 12 -13.47 47.46 -0.61
N LEU A 13 -13.60 47.53 0.72
CA LEU A 13 -14.89 47.40 1.40
C LEU A 13 -15.66 48.72 1.35
N PRO A 14 -16.99 48.70 1.10
CA PRO A 14 -17.80 49.91 1.03
C PRO A 14 -18.13 50.51 2.41
N PHE A 15 -17.52 50.01 3.49
CA PHE A 15 -17.75 50.46 4.87
C PHE A 15 -16.46 50.38 5.70
N ASP A 16 -16.35 51.27 6.69
CA ASP A 16 -15.22 51.28 7.61
C ASP A 16 -15.32 50.14 8.63
N VAL A 17 -14.30 49.28 8.63
CA VAL A 17 -14.15 48.19 9.59
C VAL A 17 -13.42 48.71 10.83
N ALA A 18 -14.04 48.53 12.00
CA ALA A 18 -13.45 48.88 13.30
C ALA A 18 -12.06 48.22 13.50
N PRO A 19 -11.10 48.90 14.15
CA PRO A 19 -9.72 48.43 14.27
C PRO A 19 -9.60 47.07 15.00
N GLU A 20 -10.46 46.81 15.99
CA GLU A 20 -10.52 45.51 16.68
C GLU A 20 -10.95 44.38 15.74
N THR A 21 -11.94 44.64 14.88
CA THR A 21 -12.42 43.69 13.88
C THR A 21 -11.35 43.43 12.82
N ARG A 22 -10.61 44.47 12.38
CA ARG A 22 -9.48 44.30 11.45
C ARG A 22 -8.39 43.41 12.05
N LYS A 23 -8.03 43.62 13.33
CA LYS A 23 -7.07 42.78 14.05
C LYS A 23 -7.53 41.32 14.14
N ASN A 24 -8.80 41.09 14.48
CA ASN A 24 -9.36 39.74 14.55
C ASN A 24 -9.37 39.03 13.19
N ILE A 25 -9.71 39.73 12.11
CA ILE A 25 -9.66 39.19 10.74
C ILE A 25 -8.21 38.91 10.33
N GLY A 26 -7.29 39.83 10.64
CA GLY A 26 -5.85 39.67 10.39
C GLY A 26 -5.27 38.44 11.07
N GLN A 27 -5.61 38.22 12.33
CA GLN A 27 -5.17 37.04 13.08
C GLN A 27 -5.75 35.74 12.50
N ARG A 28 -7.03 35.70 12.14
CA ARG A 28 -7.64 34.53 11.49
C ARG A 28 -7.02 34.22 10.12
N ALA A 29 -6.75 35.26 9.33
CA ALA A 29 -6.08 35.12 8.05
C ALA A 29 -4.65 34.59 8.23
N LEU A 30 -3.91 35.09 9.22
CA LEU A 30 -2.60 34.57 9.58
C LEU A 30 -2.68 33.09 9.99
N THR A 31 -3.64 32.70 10.83
CA THR A 31 -3.85 31.30 11.22
C THR A 31 -4.18 30.42 10.02
N MET A 32 -5.01 30.90 9.08
CA MET A 32 -5.32 30.17 7.85
C MET A 32 -4.09 30.00 6.96
N VAL A 33 -3.28 31.05 6.80
CA VAL A 33 -2.03 30.99 6.03
C VAL A 33 -1.03 30.04 6.69
N GLN A 34 -0.87 30.08 8.02
CA GLN A 34 -0.04 29.14 8.77
C GLN A 34 -0.51 27.69 8.59
N TRP A 35 -1.83 27.46 8.60
CA TRP A 35 -2.39 26.15 8.33
C TRP A 35 -2.15 25.70 6.89
N ALA A 36 -2.27 26.59 5.92
CA ALA A 36 -2.02 26.29 4.51
C ALA A 36 -0.54 25.98 4.27
N ASP A 37 0.37 26.79 4.82
CA ASP A 37 1.82 26.60 4.73
C ASP A 37 2.27 25.31 5.43
N TRP A 38 1.69 25.00 6.59
CA TRP A 38 1.90 23.72 7.25
C TRP A 38 1.30 22.56 6.44
N PHE A 39 0.12 22.72 5.83
CA PHE A 39 -0.51 21.64 5.11
C PHE A 39 0.25 21.28 3.82
N CYS A 40 0.62 22.27 3.02
CA CYS A 40 1.29 22.07 1.73
C CYS A 40 2.19 23.25 1.42
N LYS A 41 3.49 22.98 1.30
CA LYS A 41 4.49 23.93 0.84
C LYS A 41 4.90 23.63 -0.60
N TYR A 42 5.07 24.69 -1.37
CA TYR A 42 5.55 24.64 -2.74
C TYR A 42 7.02 25.07 -2.79
N GLU A 43 7.86 24.28 -3.46
CA GLU A 43 9.25 24.60 -3.73
C GLU A 43 9.46 24.76 -5.24
N ASN A 44 10.34 25.68 -5.65
CA ASN A 44 10.59 25.94 -7.06
C ASN A 44 11.25 24.72 -7.74
N PRO A 45 10.65 24.13 -8.80
CA PRO A 45 11.22 22.96 -9.47
C PRO A 45 12.59 23.22 -10.10
N LEU A 46 12.92 24.46 -10.48
CA LEU A 46 14.24 24.80 -11.01
C LEU A 46 15.33 24.64 -9.94
N LYS A 47 15.04 25.03 -8.69
CA LYS A 47 15.95 24.83 -7.56
C LYS A 47 16.15 23.34 -7.27
N LEU A 48 15.08 22.54 -7.34
CA LEU A 48 15.19 21.09 -7.21
C LEU A 48 16.02 20.47 -8.34
N LEU A 49 15.87 20.96 -9.57
CA LEU A 49 16.62 20.46 -10.71
C LEU A 49 18.12 20.77 -10.58
N GLU A 50 18.47 21.94 -10.04
CA GLU A 50 19.86 22.33 -9.77
C GLU A 50 20.47 21.51 -8.61
N ASN A 51 19.71 21.27 -7.54
CA ASN A 51 20.22 20.62 -6.32
C ASN A 51 20.17 19.08 -6.37
N ASN A 52 19.07 18.50 -6.86
CA ASN A 52 18.85 17.06 -6.93
C ASN A 52 17.92 16.69 -8.11
N PRO A 53 18.42 16.71 -9.36
CA PRO A 53 17.62 16.43 -10.55
C PRO A 53 17.02 15.01 -10.54
N TYR A 54 17.72 14.08 -9.91
CA TYR A 54 17.32 12.68 -9.81
C TYR A 54 16.10 12.49 -8.90
N PHE A 55 16.01 13.26 -7.81
CA PHE A 55 14.84 13.27 -6.94
C PHE A 55 13.61 13.83 -7.64
N LEU A 56 13.74 14.95 -8.36
CA LEU A 56 12.64 15.50 -9.15
C LEU A 56 12.15 14.50 -10.21
N SER A 57 13.08 13.81 -10.87
CA SER A 57 12.76 12.75 -11.84
C SER A 57 11.99 11.60 -11.19
N ALA A 58 12.39 11.18 -10.00
CA ALA A 58 11.69 10.16 -9.23
C ALA A 58 10.30 10.62 -8.79
N GLU A 59 10.16 11.88 -8.35
CA GLU A 59 8.87 12.47 -7.96
C GLU A 59 7.86 12.39 -9.13
N LEU A 60 8.28 12.85 -10.32
CA LEU A 60 7.47 12.79 -11.54
C LEU A 60 7.12 11.34 -11.93
N LEU A 61 8.09 10.43 -11.87
CA LEU A 61 7.87 9.03 -12.18
C LEU A 61 6.83 8.42 -11.23
N PHE A 62 7.01 8.50 -9.91
CA PHE A 62 6.12 7.84 -8.96
C PHE A 62 4.71 8.42 -8.96
N VAL A 63 4.54 9.71 -9.23
CA VAL A 63 3.21 10.31 -9.47
C VAL A 63 2.59 9.71 -10.74
N PHE A 64 3.35 9.55 -11.81
CA PHE A 64 2.88 8.90 -13.04
C PHE A 64 2.53 7.42 -12.81
N LEU A 65 3.36 6.67 -12.06
CA LEU A 65 3.08 5.28 -11.70
C LEU A 65 1.81 5.17 -10.86
N SER A 66 1.59 6.08 -9.92
CA SER A 66 0.35 6.17 -9.15
C SER A 66 -0.86 6.42 -10.05
N PHE A 67 -0.74 7.28 -11.07
CA PHE A 67 -1.78 7.44 -12.08
C PHE A 67 -2.06 6.14 -12.85
N LEU A 68 -1.04 5.35 -13.22
CA LEU A 68 -1.24 4.03 -13.84
C LEU A 68 -1.99 3.06 -12.91
N THR A 69 -1.62 3.01 -11.63
CA THR A 69 -2.33 2.18 -10.65
C THR A 69 -3.79 2.61 -10.47
N PHE A 70 -4.05 3.92 -10.49
CA PHE A 70 -5.40 4.46 -10.44
C PHE A 70 -6.20 4.13 -11.71
N ALA A 71 -5.58 4.25 -12.88
CA ALA A 71 -6.20 3.88 -14.15
C ALA A 71 -6.61 2.40 -14.16
N HIS A 72 -5.73 1.51 -13.68
CA HIS A 72 -6.06 0.11 -13.46
C HIS A 72 -7.25 -0.06 -12.50
N ALA A 73 -7.20 0.60 -11.33
CA ALA A 73 -8.26 0.52 -10.32
C ALA A 73 -9.61 1.02 -10.85
N TYR A 74 -9.60 2.09 -11.64
CA TYR A 74 -10.77 2.68 -12.27
C TYR A 74 -11.33 1.77 -13.38
N ARG A 75 -10.46 1.22 -14.25
CA ARG A 75 -10.84 0.31 -15.34
C ARG A 75 -11.49 -0.97 -14.83
N HIS A 76 -10.95 -1.56 -13.76
CA HIS A 76 -11.53 -2.75 -13.14
C HIS A 76 -12.74 -2.44 -12.24
N GLY A 77 -12.78 -1.24 -11.66
CA GLY A 77 -13.87 -0.76 -10.82
C GLY A 77 -14.10 -1.60 -9.56
N GLY A 78 -15.29 -1.45 -8.96
CA GLY A 78 -15.71 -2.25 -7.81
C GLY A 78 -14.73 -2.16 -6.63
N ARG A 79 -14.31 -3.32 -6.11
CA ARG A 79 -13.44 -3.40 -4.93
C ARG A 79 -12.01 -2.93 -5.15
N TYR A 80 -11.55 -2.88 -6.39
CA TYR A 80 -10.20 -2.41 -6.72
C TYR A 80 -10.07 -0.92 -6.47
N LEU A 81 -11.10 -0.13 -6.77
CA LEU A 81 -11.11 1.30 -6.45
C LEU A 81 -11.06 1.53 -4.93
N TYR A 82 -11.82 0.77 -4.14
CA TYR A 82 -11.77 0.84 -2.68
C TYR A 82 -10.44 0.34 -2.11
N ALA A 83 -9.80 -0.64 -2.73
CA ALA A 83 -8.46 -1.07 -2.34
C ALA A 83 -7.42 0.03 -2.61
N TRP A 84 -7.51 0.73 -3.74
CA TRP A 84 -6.66 1.89 -4.03
C TRP A 84 -6.87 3.01 -2.99
N ILE A 85 -8.13 3.32 -2.64
CA ILE A 85 -8.46 4.26 -1.56
C ILE A 85 -7.90 3.79 -0.21
N ALA A 86 -8.01 2.50 0.10
CA ALA A 86 -7.47 1.90 1.32
C ALA A 86 -5.95 2.06 1.41
N VAL A 87 -5.23 1.88 0.29
CA VAL A 87 -3.78 2.11 0.21
C VAL A 87 -3.45 3.59 0.44
N THR A 88 -4.26 4.51 -0.08
CA THR A 88 -4.08 5.94 0.22
C THR A 88 -4.30 6.23 1.70
N ILE A 89 -5.35 5.70 2.34
CA ILE A 89 -5.56 5.84 3.79
C ILE A 89 -4.38 5.26 4.58
N TYR A 90 -3.87 4.10 4.15
CA TYR A 90 -2.68 3.48 4.72
C TYR A 90 -1.45 4.38 4.62
N ALA A 91 -1.16 4.95 3.45
CA ALA A 91 -0.03 5.86 3.24
C ALA A 91 -0.12 7.07 4.18
N PHE A 92 -1.28 7.73 4.21
CA PHE A 92 -1.52 8.85 5.12
C PHE A 92 -1.35 8.46 6.59
N ASN A 93 -1.82 7.27 6.98
CA ASN A 93 -1.70 6.80 8.35
C ASN A 93 -0.25 6.52 8.76
N VAL A 94 0.53 5.82 7.91
CA VAL A 94 1.94 5.50 8.18
C VAL A 94 2.76 6.78 8.30
N GLU A 95 2.64 7.69 7.35
CA GLU A 95 3.37 8.96 7.35
C GLU A 95 2.93 9.84 8.53
N SER A 96 1.63 9.93 8.82
CA SER A 96 1.14 10.70 9.97
C SER A 96 1.64 10.14 11.31
N LEU A 97 1.71 8.81 11.47
CA LEU A 97 2.23 8.17 12.68
C LEU A 97 3.73 8.41 12.85
N ALA A 98 4.50 8.34 11.77
CA ALA A 98 5.93 8.66 11.78
C ALA A 98 6.22 10.10 12.23
N LEU A 99 5.31 11.03 11.94
CA LEU A 99 5.43 12.43 12.39
C LEU A 99 4.88 12.69 13.79
N SER A 100 3.81 12.00 14.17
CA SER A 100 3.08 12.27 15.43
C SER A 100 3.69 11.55 16.62
N VAL A 101 4.37 10.43 16.39
CA VAL A 101 4.99 9.62 17.44
C VAL A 101 6.51 9.78 17.34
N PRO A 102 7.17 10.46 18.30
CA PRO A 102 8.61 10.72 18.26
C PRO A 102 9.45 9.45 18.07
N ASP A 103 9.05 8.35 18.71
CA ASP A 103 9.73 7.06 18.63
C ASP A 103 9.76 6.49 17.20
N LEU A 104 8.77 6.82 16.36
CA LEU A 104 8.64 6.35 14.98
C LEU A 104 9.29 7.30 13.95
N ASN A 105 9.77 8.47 14.37
CA ASN A 105 10.41 9.45 13.49
C ASN A 105 11.85 9.03 13.17
N LEU A 106 11.99 8.08 12.24
CA LEU A 106 13.25 7.42 11.91
C LEU A 106 13.89 7.94 10.61
N SER A 107 13.15 8.68 9.79
CA SER A 107 13.62 9.16 8.50
C SER A 107 13.07 10.53 8.14
N TRP A 108 13.82 11.27 7.33
CA TRP A 108 13.44 12.60 6.84
C TRP A 108 13.53 12.65 5.32
N HIS A 109 12.46 13.06 4.65
CA HIS A 109 12.44 13.16 3.19
C HIS A 109 13.09 14.44 2.68
N ALA A 110 13.66 14.36 1.49
CA ALA A 110 14.01 15.55 0.71
C ALA A 110 12.75 16.33 0.33
N GLN A 111 12.92 17.64 0.14
CA GLN A 111 11.83 18.54 -0.22
C GLN A 111 11.43 18.34 -1.69
N GLY A 112 10.18 17.94 -1.91
CA GLY A 112 9.57 17.82 -3.23
C GLY A 112 8.97 19.13 -3.71
N VAL A 113 8.51 19.13 -4.97
CA VAL A 113 7.78 20.29 -5.55
C VAL A 113 6.58 20.64 -4.68
N LEU A 114 5.87 19.61 -4.20
CA LEU A 114 4.81 19.75 -3.21
C LEU A 114 5.16 18.88 -1.99
N THR A 115 5.32 19.52 -0.84
CA THR A 115 5.64 18.83 0.42
C THR A 115 4.61 19.16 1.49
N PHE A 116 4.07 18.11 2.12
CA PHE A 116 3.00 18.17 3.09
C PHE A 116 3.50 18.07 4.53
N PHE A 117 2.62 18.37 5.49
CA PHE A 117 2.83 18.23 6.93
C PHE A 117 4.04 18.99 7.47
N GLY A 118 4.16 20.26 7.08
CA GLY A 118 5.20 21.18 7.52
C GLY A 118 6.55 20.78 6.94
N MET A 119 6.63 20.59 5.62
CA MET A 119 7.87 20.23 4.91
C MET A 119 8.40 18.82 5.23
N ARG A 120 7.53 17.89 5.61
CA ARG A 120 7.98 16.56 6.07
C ARG A 120 7.82 15.46 5.04
N VAL A 121 6.73 15.49 4.26
CA VAL A 121 6.37 14.36 3.40
C VAL A 121 6.07 14.86 1.99
N PRO A 122 6.91 14.55 0.99
CA PRO A 122 6.68 14.98 -0.38
C PRO A 122 5.50 14.24 -1.02
N LEU A 123 4.89 14.85 -2.04
CA LEU A 123 3.69 14.32 -2.71
C LEU A 123 3.87 12.87 -3.17
N TYR A 124 5.02 12.53 -3.75
CA TYR A 124 5.24 11.19 -4.27
C TYR A 124 5.31 10.11 -3.18
N ALA A 125 5.66 10.45 -1.94
CA ALA A 125 5.60 9.50 -0.84
C ALA A 125 4.13 9.17 -0.50
N LEU A 126 3.27 10.19 -0.35
CA LEU A 126 1.84 10.01 -0.03
C LEU A 126 1.01 9.42 -1.18
N LEU A 127 1.25 9.89 -2.40
CA LEU A 127 0.45 9.63 -3.60
C LEU A 127 1.32 9.14 -4.77
N GLY A 128 2.27 8.25 -4.50
CA GLY A 128 3.17 7.67 -5.48
C GLY A 128 3.64 6.28 -5.08
N VAL A 129 4.57 6.24 -4.13
CA VAL A 129 5.32 5.06 -3.69
C VAL A 129 4.40 4.00 -3.11
N HIS A 130 3.52 4.36 -2.17
CA HIS A 130 2.64 3.38 -1.54
C HIS A 130 1.62 2.79 -2.52
N GLN A 131 1.08 3.61 -3.42
CA GLN A 131 0.19 3.18 -4.48
C GLN A 131 0.93 2.23 -5.41
N MET A 132 2.13 2.61 -5.86
CA MET A 132 2.95 1.75 -6.71
C MET A 132 3.26 0.41 -6.04
N PHE A 133 3.73 0.39 -4.79
CA PHE A 133 4.21 -0.85 -4.18
C PHE A 133 3.09 -1.71 -3.58
N VAL A 134 2.21 -1.11 -2.78
CA VAL A 134 1.19 -1.87 -2.03
C VAL A 134 0.05 -2.30 -2.94
N TYR A 135 -0.48 -1.39 -3.77
CA TYR A 135 -1.61 -1.72 -4.64
C TYR A 135 -1.20 -2.71 -5.73
N THR A 136 -0.05 -2.49 -6.39
CA THR A 136 0.45 -3.41 -7.42
C THR A 136 0.70 -4.80 -6.85
N SER A 137 1.36 -4.90 -5.69
CA SER A 137 1.60 -6.18 -5.02
C SER A 137 0.30 -6.88 -4.65
N TYR A 138 -0.66 -6.16 -4.09
CA TYR A 138 -1.98 -6.70 -3.79
C TYR A 138 -2.64 -7.29 -5.05
N VAL A 139 -2.72 -6.52 -6.14
CA VAL A 139 -3.40 -6.98 -7.36
C VAL A 139 -2.67 -8.14 -8.04
N LEU A 140 -1.34 -8.09 -8.13
CA LEU A 140 -0.58 -9.17 -8.76
C LEU A 140 -0.70 -10.47 -7.96
N VAL A 141 -0.65 -10.42 -6.64
CA VAL A 141 -0.86 -11.61 -5.81
C VAL A 141 -2.28 -12.16 -5.92
N ARG A 142 -3.30 -11.30 -6.15
CA ARG A 142 -4.67 -11.76 -6.46
C ARG A 142 -4.73 -12.65 -7.70
N ARG A 143 -3.83 -12.46 -8.68
CA ARG A 143 -3.74 -13.30 -9.89
C ARG A 143 -3.29 -14.72 -9.61
N MET A 144 -2.49 -14.92 -8.55
CA MET A 144 -2.03 -16.23 -8.10
C MET A 144 -3.14 -17.04 -7.41
N ARG A 145 -4.24 -16.39 -6.99
CA ARG A 145 -5.40 -17.02 -6.33
C ARG A 145 -5.05 -17.82 -5.07
N LEU A 146 -4.14 -17.27 -4.29
CA LEU A 146 -3.71 -17.90 -3.06
C LEU A 146 -4.83 -17.93 -1.99
N PRO A 147 -4.82 -18.92 -1.09
CA PRO A 147 -5.66 -18.92 0.09
C PRO A 147 -5.37 -17.71 0.98
N TRP A 148 -6.34 -17.36 1.83
CA TRP A 148 -6.32 -16.13 2.64
C TRP A 148 -5.09 -15.98 3.54
N TRP A 149 -4.58 -17.08 4.07
CA TRP A 149 -3.42 -17.08 4.97
C TRP A 149 -2.10 -16.84 4.22
N ALA A 150 -2.02 -17.12 2.91
CA ALA A 150 -0.81 -16.94 2.10
C ALA A 150 -0.82 -15.67 1.25
N GLU A 151 -2.01 -15.13 0.94
CA GLU A 151 -2.17 -13.92 0.13
C GLU A 151 -1.50 -12.69 0.77
N GLY A 152 -1.62 -12.51 2.08
CA GLY A 152 -0.94 -11.45 2.83
C GLY A 152 0.59 -11.55 2.75
N PRO A 153 1.20 -12.68 3.15
CA PRO A 153 2.64 -12.90 3.03
C PRO A 153 3.18 -12.70 1.61
N ALA A 154 2.48 -13.20 0.58
CA ALA A 154 2.87 -12.99 -0.81
C ALA A 154 2.86 -11.51 -1.21
N ALA A 155 1.86 -10.75 -0.78
CA ALA A 155 1.78 -9.31 -1.06
C ALA A 155 2.89 -8.54 -0.32
N GLY A 156 3.18 -8.93 0.93
CA GLY A 156 4.28 -8.34 1.70
C GLY A 156 5.65 -8.56 1.05
N LEU A 157 5.95 -9.79 0.61
CA LEU A 157 7.18 -10.10 -0.12
C LEU A 157 7.26 -9.35 -1.45
N SER A 158 6.17 -9.36 -2.23
CA SER A 158 6.11 -8.65 -3.52
C SER A 158 6.36 -7.15 -3.34
N ALA A 159 5.78 -6.54 -2.30
CA ALA A 159 5.96 -5.13 -2.03
C ALA A 159 7.40 -4.80 -1.63
N VAL A 160 8.07 -5.68 -0.89
CA VAL A 160 9.50 -5.54 -0.58
C VAL A 160 10.38 -5.71 -1.82
N MET A 161 10.04 -6.61 -2.74
CA MET A 161 10.77 -6.78 -4.01
C MET A 161 10.75 -5.51 -4.87
N LEU A 162 9.63 -4.77 -4.89
CA LEU A 162 9.56 -3.44 -5.51
C LEU A 162 10.37 -2.42 -4.69
N LEU A 163 10.25 -2.46 -3.37
CA LEU A 163 10.84 -1.49 -2.45
C LEU A 163 12.39 -1.50 -2.41
N ILE A 164 13.04 -2.68 -2.45
CA ILE A 164 14.50 -2.82 -2.21
C ILE A 164 15.35 -1.92 -3.13
N PRO A 165 15.27 -2.04 -4.47
CA PRO A 165 16.12 -1.24 -5.35
C PRO A 165 15.84 0.26 -5.20
N TYR A 166 14.57 0.64 -5.01
CA TYR A 166 14.16 2.00 -4.72
C TYR A 166 14.79 2.51 -3.41
N ARG A 167 14.81 1.70 -2.34
CA ARG A 167 15.35 2.12 -1.04
C ARG A 167 16.86 2.29 -1.06
N ILE A 168 17.57 1.38 -1.71
CA ILE A 168 19.04 1.42 -1.82
C ILE A 168 19.45 2.68 -2.58
N LEU A 169 18.85 2.91 -3.75
CA LEU A 169 19.22 4.04 -4.58
C LEU A 169 18.72 5.36 -3.97
N GLY A 170 17.51 5.40 -3.42
CA GLY A 170 16.96 6.60 -2.80
C GLY A 170 17.74 7.07 -1.57
N THR A 171 18.24 6.16 -0.74
CA THR A 171 19.14 6.52 0.37
C THR A 171 20.46 7.08 -0.17
N LYS A 172 21.04 6.45 -1.21
CA LYS A 172 22.30 6.92 -1.80
C LYS A 172 22.18 8.27 -2.54
N LEU A 173 21.02 8.56 -3.12
CA LEU A 173 20.72 9.81 -3.84
C LEU A 173 20.01 10.86 -2.98
N LEU A 174 20.00 10.67 -1.65
CA LEU A 174 19.43 11.60 -0.68
C LEU A 174 17.97 11.95 -0.91
N TRP A 175 17.15 10.98 -1.31
CA TRP A 175 15.68 11.14 -1.36
C TRP A 175 15.06 11.16 0.04
N TRP A 176 15.76 10.55 0.99
CA TRP A 176 15.55 10.68 2.42
C TRP A 176 16.85 10.36 3.16
N THR A 177 16.94 10.80 4.40
CA THR A 177 17.98 10.43 5.36
C THR A 177 17.38 9.59 6.48
N TRP A 178 18.20 8.78 7.12
CA TRP A 178 17.85 7.94 8.26
C TRP A 178 18.43 8.50 9.55
N HIS A 179 17.86 8.10 10.69
CA HIS A 179 18.38 8.45 12.00
C HIS A 179 19.71 7.72 12.28
N ASP A 180 20.76 8.45 12.66
CA ASP A 180 22.14 7.93 12.76
C ASP A 180 22.28 6.83 13.84
N THR A 181 21.81 7.09 15.06
CA THR A 181 22.10 6.24 16.23
C THR A 181 20.95 5.38 16.74
N ASP A 182 19.83 5.31 16.00
CA ASP A 182 18.66 4.57 16.47
C ASP A 182 18.93 3.05 16.47
N PRO A 183 18.76 2.35 17.61
CA PRO A 183 19.11 0.95 17.74
C PRO A 183 18.23 -0.01 16.92
N ILE A 184 17.01 0.39 16.55
CA ILE A 184 16.10 -0.41 15.72
C ILE A 184 16.58 -0.42 14.27
N ILE A 185 17.18 0.67 13.80
CA ILE A 185 17.62 0.82 12.40
C ILE A 185 19.14 0.86 12.22
N LYS A 186 19.90 0.53 13.27
CA LYS A 186 21.36 0.55 13.27
C LYS A 186 21.96 -0.37 12.20
N GLU A 187 21.40 -1.56 12.03
CA GLU A 187 21.94 -2.58 11.14
C GLU A 187 21.34 -2.46 9.74
N ARG A 188 22.22 -2.31 8.74
CA ARG A 188 21.84 -1.79 7.42
C ARG A 188 22.52 -2.55 6.27
N MET A 189 21.80 -2.65 5.16
CA MET A 189 22.29 -3.11 3.86
C MET A 189 22.29 -1.92 2.89
N PHE A 190 23.46 -1.52 2.39
CA PHE A 190 23.61 -0.29 1.57
C PHE A 190 22.94 0.94 2.20
N TRP A 191 23.11 1.13 3.51
CA TRP A 191 22.49 2.19 4.33
C TRP A 191 20.99 2.09 4.54
N VAL A 192 20.34 1.06 3.98
CA VAL A 192 18.91 0.76 4.20
C VAL A 192 18.77 -0.16 5.41
N PRO A 193 17.95 0.21 6.43
CA PRO A 193 17.76 -0.63 7.62
C PRO A 193 17.03 -1.94 7.32
N TRP A 194 17.55 -3.06 7.82
CA TRP A 194 16.92 -4.38 7.68
C TRP A 194 15.52 -4.44 8.33
N SER A 195 15.42 -3.88 9.54
CA SER A 195 14.17 -3.78 10.30
C SER A 195 13.08 -3.02 9.53
N SER A 196 13.44 -2.02 8.72
CA SER A 196 12.48 -1.28 7.89
C SER A 196 11.88 -2.15 6.79
N LEU A 197 12.67 -3.04 6.16
CA LEU A 197 12.20 -3.98 5.15
C LEU A 197 11.27 -5.03 5.75
N TYR A 198 11.65 -5.59 6.91
CA TYR A 198 10.79 -6.47 7.68
C TYR A 198 9.45 -5.78 7.94
N PHE A 199 9.49 -4.62 8.59
CA PHE A 199 8.29 -3.93 9.06
C PHE A 199 7.35 -3.59 7.90
N TYR A 200 7.90 -3.15 6.77
CA TYR A 200 7.12 -2.87 5.58
C TYR A 200 6.37 -4.11 5.05
N ALA A 201 7.05 -5.26 4.92
CA ALA A 201 6.38 -6.51 4.53
C ALA A 201 5.27 -6.91 5.51
N ALA A 202 5.52 -6.76 6.81
CA ALA A 202 4.54 -7.08 7.86
C ALA A 202 3.30 -6.18 7.78
N CYS A 203 3.46 -4.87 7.54
CA CYS A 203 2.36 -3.94 7.35
C CYS A 203 1.55 -4.23 6.08
N VAL A 204 2.20 -4.54 4.96
CA VAL A 204 1.49 -4.89 3.71
C VAL A 204 0.74 -6.21 3.85
N CYS A 205 1.34 -7.22 4.49
CA CYS A 205 0.67 -8.47 4.82
C CYS A 205 -0.58 -8.21 5.69
N SER A 206 -0.42 -7.39 6.74
CA SER A 206 -1.51 -6.98 7.63
C SER A 206 -2.63 -6.26 6.89
N PHE A 207 -2.28 -5.33 5.99
CA PHE A 207 -3.23 -4.61 5.16
C PHE A 207 -4.12 -5.55 4.36
N VAL A 208 -3.53 -6.54 3.67
CA VAL A 208 -4.28 -7.52 2.87
C VAL A 208 -5.18 -8.38 3.74
N TRP A 209 -4.68 -8.89 4.87
CA TRP A 209 -5.47 -9.68 5.80
C TRP A 209 -6.64 -8.89 6.39
N LEU A 210 -6.42 -7.67 6.84
CA LEU A 210 -7.47 -6.81 7.41
C LEU A 210 -8.50 -6.44 6.36
N LEU A 211 -8.09 -6.14 5.12
CA LEU A 211 -9.02 -5.83 4.03
C LEU A 211 -9.88 -7.05 3.69
N ARG A 212 -9.29 -8.24 3.62
CA ARG A 212 -10.02 -9.48 3.35
C ARG A 212 -10.94 -9.87 4.51
N PHE A 213 -10.46 -9.77 5.74
CA PHE A 213 -11.21 -10.08 6.95
C PHE A 213 -12.40 -9.13 7.15
N SER A 214 -12.18 -7.82 7.06
CA SER A 214 -13.26 -6.82 7.18
C SER A 214 -14.32 -6.99 6.10
N ARG A 215 -13.92 -7.26 4.84
CA ARG A 215 -14.86 -7.58 3.77
C ARG A 215 -15.63 -8.86 4.04
N HIS A 216 -14.98 -9.90 4.55
CA HIS A 216 -15.66 -11.14 4.89
C HIS A 216 -16.72 -10.95 5.98
N LEU A 217 -16.46 -10.07 6.95
CA LEU A 217 -17.37 -9.78 8.06
C LEU A 217 -18.55 -8.88 7.65
N LEU A 218 -18.29 -7.84 6.86
CA LEU A 218 -19.25 -6.75 6.61
C LEU A 218 -20.00 -6.86 5.28
N LEU A 219 -19.46 -7.63 4.32
CA LEU A 219 -19.89 -7.67 2.93
C LEU A 219 -20.14 -9.10 2.43
N GLU A 220 -21.01 -9.20 1.43
CA GLU A 220 -21.26 -10.46 0.72
C GLU A 220 -20.11 -10.76 -0.27
N LYS A 221 -19.99 -12.00 -0.74
CA LYS A 221 -19.00 -12.33 -1.78
C LYS A 221 -19.22 -11.51 -3.06
N GLU A 222 -20.48 -11.32 -3.44
CA GLU A 222 -20.88 -10.48 -4.57
C GLU A 222 -20.80 -8.99 -4.22
N TYR A 223 -20.30 -8.20 -5.16
CA TYR A 223 -20.22 -6.76 -5.06
C TYR A 223 -21.61 -6.13 -5.27
N ASP A 224 -22.07 -5.34 -4.30
CA ASP A 224 -23.30 -4.54 -4.35
C ASP A 224 -22.97 -3.06 -4.14
N TRP A 225 -23.17 -2.23 -5.17
CA TRP A 225 -22.88 -0.80 -5.13
C TRP A 225 -23.68 -0.05 -4.06
N MET A 226 -24.84 -0.56 -3.65
CA MET A 226 -25.62 0.08 -2.57
C MET A 226 -24.96 -0.06 -1.21
N LYS A 227 -24.02 -1.01 -1.05
CA LYS A 227 -23.23 -1.21 0.17
C LYS A 227 -21.89 -0.49 0.12
N PHE A 228 -21.71 0.51 -0.74
CA PHE A 228 -20.49 1.32 -0.79
C PHE A 228 -20.03 1.88 0.57
N PRO A 229 -20.90 2.27 1.54
CA PRO A 229 -20.42 2.77 2.83
C PRO A 229 -19.66 1.69 3.61
N ARG A 230 -20.08 0.42 3.47
CA ARG A 230 -19.40 -0.71 4.11
C ARG A 230 -18.05 -1.02 3.45
N GLU A 231 -17.93 -0.85 2.14
CA GLU A 231 -16.64 -0.95 1.44
C GLU A 231 -15.67 0.16 1.91
N ILE A 232 -16.16 1.39 2.10
CA ILE A 232 -15.36 2.50 2.66
C ILE A 232 -14.92 2.17 4.09
N ILE A 233 -15.81 1.61 4.93
CA ILE A 233 -15.43 1.17 6.29
C ILE A 233 -14.35 0.09 6.23
N CYS A 234 -14.47 -0.91 5.34
CA CYS A 234 -13.42 -1.93 5.18
C CYS A 234 -12.09 -1.32 4.73
N ALA A 235 -12.12 -0.40 3.77
CA ALA A 235 -10.95 0.33 3.29
C ALA A 235 -10.28 1.14 4.41
N PHE A 236 -11.08 1.84 5.21
CA PHE A 236 -10.60 2.62 6.36
C PHE A 236 -9.99 1.72 7.44
N LEU A 237 -10.68 0.64 7.83
CA LEU A 237 -10.18 -0.32 8.82
C LEU A 237 -8.86 -0.95 8.36
N ALA A 238 -8.77 -1.38 7.10
CA ALA A 238 -7.53 -1.91 6.56
C ALA A 238 -6.42 -0.86 6.53
N GLY A 239 -6.72 0.37 6.10
CA GLY A 239 -5.75 1.45 6.03
C GLY A 239 -5.16 1.83 7.39
N VAL A 240 -6.01 1.95 8.42
CA VAL A 240 -5.58 2.39 9.76
C VAL A 240 -5.00 1.26 10.61
N LEU A 241 -5.58 0.06 10.56
CA LEU A 241 -5.16 -1.04 11.45
C LEU A 241 -3.96 -1.83 10.91
N ALA A 242 -3.59 -1.67 9.63
CA ALA A 242 -2.45 -2.36 9.03
C ALA A 242 -1.12 -2.05 9.74
N PHE A 243 -0.91 -0.80 10.12
CA PHE A 243 0.28 -0.41 10.88
C PHE A 243 0.36 -1.19 12.20
N TRP A 244 -0.71 -1.14 13.00
CA TRP A 244 -0.76 -1.77 14.32
C TRP A 244 -0.60 -3.29 14.27
N LEU A 245 -1.30 -3.97 13.35
CA LEU A 245 -1.12 -5.40 13.17
C LEU A 245 0.28 -5.75 12.65
N GLY A 246 0.86 -4.90 11.79
CA GLY A 246 2.25 -5.00 11.35
C GLY A 246 3.23 -4.91 12.52
N THR A 247 2.98 -3.98 13.46
CA THR A 247 3.75 -3.84 14.70
C THR A 247 3.68 -5.07 15.58
N VAL A 248 2.52 -5.72 15.68
CA VAL A 248 2.38 -7.00 16.39
C VAL A 248 3.20 -8.09 15.72
N GLN A 249 3.13 -8.20 14.39
CA GLN A 249 3.92 -9.18 13.63
C GLN A 249 5.43 -8.94 13.72
N PHE A 250 5.86 -7.68 13.68
CA PHE A 250 7.25 -7.29 13.92
C PHE A 250 7.68 -7.69 15.34
N SER A 251 6.85 -7.36 16.33
CA SER A 251 7.17 -7.62 17.73
C SER A 251 7.32 -9.10 18.05
N PHE A 252 6.58 -9.96 17.37
CA PHE A 252 6.54 -11.40 17.69
C PHE A 252 7.86 -12.13 17.40
N LEU A 253 8.55 -11.81 16.31
CA LEU A 253 9.84 -12.45 15.99
C LEU A 253 11.04 -11.52 16.26
N TYR A 254 10.89 -10.22 15.97
CA TYR A 254 12.02 -9.30 16.04
C TYR A 254 12.49 -9.09 17.49
N TYR A 255 11.60 -8.73 18.41
CA TYR A 255 12.03 -8.43 19.79
C TYR A 255 12.59 -9.65 20.53
N PRO A 256 12.00 -10.85 20.43
CA PRO A 256 12.62 -12.01 21.06
C PRO A 256 14.02 -12.31 20.52
N LEU A 257 14.20 -12.34 19.20
CA LEU A 257 15.46 -12.70 18.58
C LEU A 257 16.51 -11.60 18.71
N HIS A 258 16.20 -10.38 18.29
CA HIS A 258 17.14 -9.26 18.31
C HIS A 258 17.27 -8.67 19.71
N GLY A 259 16.15 -8.44 20.41
CA GLY A 259 16.14 -7.79 21.72
C GLY A 259 16.70 -8.65 22.85
N PHE A 260 16.24 -9.90 22.99
CA PHE A 260 16.70 -10.78 24.08
C PHE A 260 17.92 -11.62 23.72
N PHE A 261 17.99 -12.17 22.51
CA PHE A 261 19.10 -13.03 22.09
C PHE A 261 20.22 -12.28 21.35
N GLY A 262 20.07 -10.99 21.06
CA GLY A 262 21.10 -10.20 20.37
C GLY A 262 21.35 -10.66 18.92
N VAL A 263 20.38 -11.32 18.29
CA VAL A 263 20.50 -11.77 16.90
C VAL A 263 20.42 -10.58 15.96
N HIS A 264 21.39 -10.48 15.04
CA HIS A 264 21.44 -9.43 14.01
C HIS A 264 20.13 -9.37 13.20
N SER A 265 19.63 -8.15 12.98
CA SER A 265 18.40 -7.77 12.25
C SER A 265 18.35 -8.32 10.84
N GLU A 266 19.50 -8.49 10.20
CA GLU A 266 19.60 -9.18 8.90
C GLU A 266 19.06 -10.62 9.00
N ILE A 267 19.52 -11.36 10.01
CA ILE A 267 19.15 -12.77 10.20
C ILE A 267 17.66 -12.85 10.53
N THR A 268 17.15 -11.98 11.41
CA THR A 268 15.71 -11.97 11.76
C THR A 268 14.84 -11.62 10.54
N THR A 269 15.28 -10.70 9.70
CA THR A 269 14.57 -10.31 8.47
C THR A 269 14.60 -11.43 7.43
N ILE A 270 15.74 -12.08 7.21
CA ILE A 270 15.86 -13.21 6.29
C ILE A 270 14.98 -14.37 6.75
N LEU A 271 14.98 -14.70 8.05
CA LEU A 271 14.13 -15.76 8.61
C LEU A 271 12.65 -15.46 8.41
N PHE A 272 12.24 -14.20 8.63
CA PHE A 272 10.86 -13.77 8.40
C PHE A 272 10.45 -13.87 6.93
N PHE A 273 11.30 -13.40 6.01
CA PHE A 273 11.05 -13.51 4.57
C PHE A 273 11.04 -14.97 4.11
N ALA A 274 11.94 -15.82 4.63
CA ALA A 274 11.96 -17.24 4.34
C ALA A 274 10.68 -17.93 4.84
N PHE A 275 10.19 -17.57 6.03
CA PHE A 275 8.92 -18.07 6.55
C PHE A 275 7.74 -17.66 5.68
N TYR A 276 7.67 -16.38 5.28
CA TYR A 276 6.66 -15.92 4.32
C TYR A 276 6.75 -16.65 2.99
N ALA A 277 7.95 -16.82 2.44
CA ALA A 277 8.17 -17.49 1.18
C ALA A 277 7.76 -18.97 1.25
N LEU A 278 8.04 -19.64 2.37
CA LEU A 278 7.61 -21.01 2.62
C LEU A 278 6.07 -21.13 2.65
N LEU A 279 5.38 -20.22 3.35
CA LEU A 279 3.92 -20.19 3.35
C LEU A 279 3.35 -20.04 1.94
N VAL A 280 3.90 -19.10 1.16
CA VAL A 280 3.48 -18.86 -0.23
C VAL A 280 3.77 -20.08 -1.10
N PHE A 281 4.95 -20.69 -0.97
CA PHE A 281 5.34 -21.87 -1.73
C PHE A 281 4.42 -23.07 -1.45
N VAL A 282 4.14 -23.34 -0.17
CA VAL A 282 3.22 -24.41 0.24
C VAL A 282 1.81 -24.15 -0.29
N ALA A 283 1.36 -22.89 -0.25
CA ALA A 283 0.04 -22.50 -0.75
C ALA A 283 -0.07 -22.65 -2.26
N ASP A 284 0.93 -22.22 -3.02
CA ASP A 284 0.95 -22.29 -4.48
C ASP A 284 1.01 -23.74 -4.98
N ARG A 285 1.86 -24.58 -4.36
CA ARG A 285 1.96 -26.00 -4.71
C ARG A 285 0.66 -26.76 -4.47
N ASN A 286 -0.07 -26.41 -3.42
CA ASN A 286 -1.36 -26.99 -3.09
C ASN A 286 -2.54 -26.23 -3.71
N ASN A 287 -2.30 -25.28 -4.62
CA ASN A 287 -3.37 -24.51 -5.24
C ASN A 287 -4.15 -25.37 -6.24
N MET A 288 -5.40 -25.64 -5.89
CA MET A 288 -6.35 -26.43 -6.70
C MET A 288 -7.10 -25.58 -7.72
N ASP A 289 -6.99 -24.25 -7.68
CA ASP A 289 -7.66 -23.39 -8.65
C ASP A 289 -6.94 -23.45 -9.99
N THR A 290 -7.54 -24.15 -10.96
CA THR A 290 -6.99 -24.30 -12.32
C THR A 290 -6.76 -22.96 -13.02
N GLU A 291 -7.56 -21.93 -12.71
CA GLU A 291 -7.42 -20.62 -13.32
C GLU A 291 -6.18 -19.87 -12.83
N SER A 292 -5.53 -20.32 -11.73
CA SER A 292 -4.26 -19.76 -11.26
C SER A 292 -3.09 -19.99 -12.23
N ARG A 293 -3.19 -20.97 -13.15
CA ARG A 293 -2.10 -21.37 -14.08
C ARG A 293 -2.47 -21.23 -15.56
N ASN A 294 -3.62 -20.64 -15.86
CA ASN A 294 -4.12 -20.56 -17.24
C ASN A 294 -3.37 -19.52 -18.10
N GLY A 295 -2.52 -18.69 -17.48
CA GLY A 295 -1.85 -17.58 -18.13
C GLY A 295 -2.81 -16.55 -18.71
N VAL A 296 -2.28 -15.41 -19.13
CA VAL A 296 -3.09 -14.34 -19.75
C VAL A 296 -2.47 -13.91 -21.06
N ARG A 297 -3.26 -13.95 -22.15
CA ARG A 297 -2.79 -13.53 -23.48
C ARG A 297 -2.36 -12.06 -23.52
N TYR A 298 -3.09 -11.20 -22.79
CA TYR A 298 -2.79 -9.77 -22.63
C TYR A 298 -2.39 -9.51 -21.19
N TRP A 299 -1.20 -9.97 -20.83
CA TRP A 299 -0.69 -9.85 -19.46
C TRP A 299 -0.09 -8.47 -19.15
N PHE A 300 0.40 -7.78 -20.19
CA PHE A 300 1.03 -6.47 -20.05
C PHE A 300 -0.02 -5.37 -19.93
N ASP A 301 -0.39 -5.08 -18.69
CA ASP A 301 -1.37 -4.07 -18.30
C ASP A 301 -0.70 -2.86 -17.65
N GLU A 302 -1.50 -1.93 -17.10
CA GLU A 302 -1.00 -0.70 -16.49
C GLU A 302 -0.02 -0.97 -15.33
N LEU A 303 -0.25 -2.05 -14.56
CA LEU A 303 0.61 -2.46 -13.45
C LEU A 303 1.93 -3.06 -13.92
N SER A 304 1.89 -3.92 -14.93
CA SER A 304 3.10 -4.50 -15.53
C SER A 304 3.97 -3.41 -16.18
N CYS A 305 3.31 -2.44 -16.84
CA CYS A 305 3.97 -1.24 -17.36
C CYS A 305 4.61 -0.42 -16.24
N ALA A 306 3.90 -0.22 -15.12
CA ALA A 306 4.42 0.54 -14.00
C ALA A 306 5.69 -0.09 -13.40
N ILE A 307 5.71 -1.42 -13.21
CA ILE A 307 6.91 -2.15 -12.73
C ILE A 307 8.06 -2.02 -13.72
N ALA A 308 7.79 -2.18 -15.02
CA ALA A 308 8.82 -2.06 -16.05
C ALA A 308 9.45 -0.67 -16.06
N LEU A 309 8.63 0.38 -15.98
CA LEU A 309 9.10 1.77 -15.92
C LEU A 309 9.91 2.04 -14.66
N GLU A 310 9.46 1.58 -13.50
CA GLU A 310 10.20 1.69 -12.24
C GLU A 310 11.58 1.04 -12.33
N TYR A 311 11.65 -0.22 -12.73
CA TYR A 311 12.90 -0.98 -12.77
C TYR A 311 13.86 -0.45 -13.82
N ILE A 312 13.37 -0.11 -15.02
CA ILE A 312 14.21 0.52 -16.05
C ILE A 312 14.74 1.87 -15.55
N PHE A 313 13.89 2.68 -14.90
CA PHE A 313 14.32 3.96 -14.33
C PHE A 313 15.44 3.76 -13.29
N LEU A 314 15.28 2.86 -12.33
CA LEU A 314 16.30 2.62 -11.30
C LEU A 314 17.60 2.05 -11.90
N MET A 315 17.50 1.17 -12.90
CA MET A 315 18.66 0.61 -13.61
C MET A 315 19.43 1.66 -14.42
N VAL A 316 18.73 2.60 -15.05
CA VAL A 316 19.35 3.73 -15.76
C VAL A 316 19.95 4.71 -14.76
N LEU A 317 19.22 5.00 -13.68
CA LEU A 317 19.61 6.00 -12.70
C LEU A 317 20.91 5.64 -11.99
N VAL A 318 21.11 4.37 -11.61
CA VAL A 318 22.38 3.94 -10.99
C VAL A 318 23.60 4.09 -11.91
N LEU A 319 23.40 4.10 -13.24
CA LEU A 319 24.47 4.35 -14.20
C LEU A 319 24.84 5.82 -14.29
N ILE A 320 23.82 6.68 -14.45
CA ILE A 320 24.01 8.09 -14.79
C ILE A 320 24.13 9.00 -13.57
N ALA A 321 23.61 8.58 -12.42
CA ALA A 321 23.55 9.46 -11.26
C ALA A 321 24.95 9.75 -10.71
N ASP A 322 25.18 11.02 -10.38
CA ASP A 322 26.38 11.47 -9.70
C ASP A 322 26.00 11.98 -8.30
N PRO A 323 26.11 11.13 -7.26
CA PRO A 323 25.70 11.50 -5.92
C PRO A 323 26.58 12.60 -5.31
N LEU A 324 27.80 12.81 -5.80
CA LEU A 324 28.69 13.86 -5.29
C LEU A 324 28.14 15.28 -5.53
N ASN A 325 27.39 15.46 -6.62
CA ASN A 325 26.82 16.76 -7.00
C ASN A 325 25.43 16.99 -6.39
N ILE A 326 24.94 16.09 -5.53
CA ILE A 326 23.61 16.19 -4.94
C ILE A 326 23.67 17.02 -3.66
N VAL A 327 22.78 18.00 -3.58
CA VAL A 327 22.49 18.75 -2.36
C VAL A 327 21.04 18.51 -1.97
N SER A 328 20.82 18.01 -0.75
CA SER A 328 19.50 17.92 -0.15
C SER A 328 19.38 19.01 0.91
N GLU A 329 18.59 20.04 0.61
CA GLU A 329 18.23 21.09 1.56
C GLU A 329 16.83 20.81 2.09
N GLY A 330 16.68 20.72 3.41
CA GLY A 330 15.40 20.38 4.00
C GLY A 330 15.45 20.13 5.49
N LEU A 331 14.35 19.57 6.00
CA LEU A 331 14.31 19.02 7.35
C LEU A 331 15.12 17.72 7.39
N HIS A 332 16.01 17.62 8.37
CA HIS A 332 16.81 16.43 8.64
C HIS A 332 16.84 16.14 10.14
N GLN A 333 17.59 15.12 10.56
CA GLN A 333 17.81 14.87 11.99
C GLN A 333 18.39 16.13 12.64
N PRO A 334 17.75 16.70 13.67
CA PRO A 334 18.17 18.00 14.19
C PRO A 334 19.63 17.99 14.69
N ILE A 335 20.42 19.00 14.31
CA ILE A 335 21.79 19.16 14.82
C ILE A 335 21.72 19.88 16.17
N GLY A 336 22.37 19.30 17.18
CA GLY A 336 22.26 19.69 18.59
C GLY A 336 23.42 19.15 19.43
N PRO A 337 23.33 19.26 20.77
CA PRO A 337 24.34 18.69 21.67
C PRO A 337 24.51 17.18 21.49
N CYS A 338 25.69 16.72 21.07
CA CYS A 338 25.99 15.31 20.73
C CYS A 338 25.75 14.27 21.83
N ARG A 339 25.57 14.67 23.10
CA ARG A 339 25.38 13.74 24.23
C ARG A 339 23.96 13.75 24.79
N ALA A 340 23.04 14.45 24.14
CA ALA A 340 21.65 14.45 24.54
C ALA A 340 20.99 13.14 24.07
N MET A 341 20.68 12.26 25.02
CA MET A 341 19.99 11.01 24.76
C MET A 341 18.47 11.20 24.93
N GLU A 342 17.70 10.46 24.14
CA GLU A 342 16.27 10.30 24.34
C GLU A 342 15.91 8.82 24.49
N ASN A 343 14.86 8.57 25.28
CA ASN A 343 14.34 7.23 25.50
C ASN A 343 13.33 6.91 24.40
N VAL A 344 13.48 5.75 23.77
CA VAL A 344 12.58 5.21 22.75
C VAL A 344 11.80 4.05 23.36
N HIS A 345 10.48 4.15 23.34
CA HIS A 345 9.62 3.11 23.88
C HIS A 345 9.26 2.10 22.80
N THR A 346 9.69 0.86 22.98
CA THR A 346 9.25 -0.22 22.09
C THR A 346 7.86 -0.71 22.50
N PRO A 347 7.03 -1.20 21.55
CA PRO A 347 5.75 -1.84 21.84
C PRO A 347 5.86 -3.06 22.76
N ALA A 348 7.03 -3.68 22.85
CA ALA A 348 7.32 -4.78 23.78
C ALA A 348 7.60 -4.32 25.22
N GLY A 349 7.54 -3.01 25.50
CA GLY A 349 7.83 -2.44 26.82
C GLY A 349 9.32 -2.28 27.13
N ILE A 350 10.21 -2.59 26.18
CA ILE A 350 11.65 -2.36 26.32
C ILE A 350 11.92 -0.88 26.04
N VAL A 351 12.67 -0.23 26.93
CA VAL A 351 13.14 1.15 26.76
C VAL A 351 14.54 1.11 26.18
N LEU A 352 14.69 1.64 24.97
CA LEU A 352 15.98 1.79 24.30
C LEU A 352 16.42 3.27 24.38
N GLN A 353 17.70 3.54 24.16
CA GLN A 353 18.22 4.91 24.11
C GLN A 353 18.84 5.19 22.75
N ARG A 354 18.60 6.39 22.23
CA ARG A 354 19.25 6.93 21.02
C ARG A 354 19.66 8.38 21.24
N GLU A 355 20.56 8.90 20.41
CA GLU A 355 20.90 10.32 20.46
C GLU A 355 19.77 11.14 19.85
N LYS A 356 19.30 12.15 20.56
CA LYS A 356 18.23 13.04 20.09
C LYS A 356 18.67 13.87 18.88
N TYR A 357 19.95 14.19 18.81
CA TYR A 357 20.52 15.09 17.82
C TYR A 357 21.60 14.41 17.00
N LEU A 358 21.73 14.83 15.74
CA LEU A 358 22.86 14.45 14.91
C LEU A 358 24.11 15.16 15.41
N CYS A 359 25.14 14.40 15.78
CA CYS A 359 26.44 14.96 16.11
C CYS A 359 27.23 15.28 14.83
N ALA A 360 27.19 16.54 14.38
CA ALA A 360 27.83 16.97 13.12
C ALA A 360 29.36 16.70 13.04
N THR A 361 30.03 16.50 14.18
CA THR A 361 31.46 16.15 14.24
C THR A 361 31.72 14.65 14.32
N ARG A 362 30.71 13.82 14.63
CA ARG A 362 30.85 12.38 14.88
C ARG A 362 29.54 11.65 14.60
N TYR A 363 29.29 11.32 13.34
CA TYR A 363 28.17 10.48 12.86
C TYR A 363 28.73 9.34 11.98
N ASP A 364 27.98 8.24 11.77
CA ASP A 364 28.45 7.07 10.98
C ASP A 364 27.79 6.96 9.60
N GLU A 365 26.93 7.91 9.22
CA GLU A 365 26.33 7.94 7.88
C GLU A 365 27.33 8.33 6.80
N LYS A 366 27.79 7.38 5.96
CA LYS A 366 28.81 7.66 4.92
C LYS A 366 28.22 7.99 3.55
N TYR A 367 26.90 8.05 3.42
CA TYR A 367 26.21 8.36 2.16
C TYR A 367 25.96 9.87 1.98
N PHE A 368 26.12 10.67 3.05
CA PHE A 368 26.14 12.12 2.99
C PHE A 368 27.25 12.68 3.88
N ASP A 369 27.63 13.92 3.60
CA ASP A 369 28.41 14.77 4.49
C ASP A 369 28.00 16.24 4.32
N PHE A 370 28.89 17.18 4.65
CA PHE A 370 28.64 18.61 4.52
C PHE A 370 29.64 19.35 3.62
N HIS A 371 30.29 18.68 2.67
CA HIS A 371 31.34 19.30 1.83
C HIS A 371 30.83 20.47 0.96
N CYS A 372 29.55 20.48 0.61
CA CYS A 372 28.88 21.54 -0.16
C CYS A 372 28.47 22.75 0.70
N VAL A 373 28.56 22.66 2.03
CA VAL A 373 28.23 23.77 2.95
C VAL A 373 29.47 24.63 3.20
N PRO A 374 29.38 25.97 3.11
CA PRO A 374 30.51 26.85 3.40
C PRO A 374 31.01 26.66 4.84
N ASN A 375 32.29 26.32 5.01
CA ASN A 375 32.94 25.94 6.28
C ASN A 375 32.57 24.56 6.85
N GLY A 376 31.99 23.68 6.04
CA GLY A 376 31.68 22.31 6.40
C GLY A 376 30.45 22.21 7.29
N ILE A 377 30.49 22.60 8.56
CA ILE A 377 29.39 22.32 9.49
C ILE A 377 28.33 23.44 9.44
N PRO A 378 27.03 23.12 9.30
CA PRO A 378 25.95 24.10 9.44
C PRO A 378 26.01 24.80 10.80
N LYS A 379 25.96 26.13 10.80
CA LYS A 379 26.05 26.92 12.03
C LYS A 379 24.70 26.91 12.76
N GLN A 380 24.72 26.49 14.03
CA GLN A 380 23.59 26.64 14.93
C GLN A 380 23.39 28.12 15.30
N GLN A 381 22.13 28.52 15.47
CA GLN A 381 21.78 29.87 15.87
C GLN A 381 21.79 29.98 17.40
N ASP A 382 22.37 31.06 17.91
CA ASP A 382 22.30 31.45 19.32
C ASP A 382 21.01 32.23 19.56
N ASP A 383 20.28 31.90 20.62
CA ASP A 383 19.06 32.61 21.05
C ASP A 383 19.35 33.97 21.71
N GLY A 384 20.63 34.36 21.79
CA GLY A 384 21.09 35.59 22.42
C GLY A 384 21.33 35.43 23.93
N SER A 385 21.07 34.25 24.49
CA SER A 385 21.39 33.87 25.86
C SER A 385 22.68 33.02 25.97
N GLY A 386 23.30 32.69 24.83
CA GLY A 386 24.45 31.79 24.76
C GLY A 386 24.04 30.32 24.62
N VAL A 387 22.74 30.02 24.40
CA VAL A 387 22.22 28.68 24.20
C VAL A 387 22.00 28.44 22.71
N LEU A 388 22.69 27.43 22.18
CA LEU A 388 22.54 27.03 20.78
C LEU A 388 21.21 26.30 20.57
N LEU A 389 20.38 26.83 19.67
CA LEU A 389 19.12 26.22 19.29
C LEU A 389 19.36 25.03 18.35
N PRO A 390 18.56 23.95 18.48
CA PRO A 390 18.62 22.83 17.54
C PRO A 390 18.33 23.29 16.11
N LEU A 391 19.18 22.89 15.18
CA LEU A 391 19.03 23.21 13.76
C LEU A 391 18.35 22.05 13.04
N GLU A 392 17.08 22.19 12.70
CA GLU A 392 16.29 21.14 12.03
C GLU A 392 16.33 21.24 10.51
N TYR A 393 16.49 22.46 9.99
CA TYR A 393 16.50 22.75 8.56
C TYR A 393 17.91 23.12 8.10
N TYR A 394 18.56 22.27 7.31
CA TYR A 394 19.92 22.48 6.82
C TYR A 394 20.17 21.72 5.51
N ALA A 395 21.32 21.97 4.88
CA ALA A 395 21.74 21.25 3.67
C ALA A 395 22.70 20.12 4.02
N VAL A 396 22.51 18.96 3.38
CA VAL A 396 23.43 17.83 3.36
C VAL A 396 23.84 17.51 1.92
N CYS A 397 25.04 16.97 1.77
CA CYS A 397 25.69 16.78 0.48
C CYS A 397 25.92 15.29 0.25
N GLY A 398 25.59 14.78 -0.93
CA GLY A 398 25.76 13.36 -1.23
C GLY A 398 27.25 13.00 -1.39
N THR A 399 27.63 11.79 -0.98
CA THR A 399 29.01 11.31 -1.19
C THR A 399 29.10 10.45 -2.45
N ASP A 400 30.27 10.35 -3.06
CA ASP A 400 30.47 9.48 -4.23
C ASP A 400 30.27 7.98 -3.88
N PHE A 401 30.02 7.14 -4.88
CA PHE A 401 30.01 5.70 -4.73
C PHE A 401 31.41 5.19 -4.37
N LYS A 402 31.54 4.52 -3.22
CA LYS A 402 32.78 3.79 -2.89
C LYS A 402 33.12 2.74 -3.96
N ASN A 403 32.09 2.04 -4.43
CA ASN A 403 32.19 1.06 -5.49
C ASN A 403 30.91 1.11 -6.33
N ARG A 404 30.92 1.90 -7.41
CA ARG A 404 29.75 2.05 -8.29
C ARG A 404 29.34 0.73 -8.94
N ALA A 405 30.30 -0.12 -9.29
CA ALA A 405 30.04 -1.41 -9.92
C ALA A 405 29.22 -2.35 -9.01
N GLU A 406 29.46 -2.29 -7.69
CA GLU A 406 28.68 -3.05 -6.71
C GLU A 406 27.21 -2.59 -6.68
N TYR A 407 26.97 -1.27 -6.65
CA TYR A 407 25.60 -0.72 -6.72
C TYR A 407 24.91 -1.09 -8.04
N ILE A 408 25.59 -0.97 -9.17
CA ILE A 408 25.05 -1.38 -10.48
C ILE A 408 24.66 -2.86 -10.44
N THR A 409 25.57 -3.72 -9.97
CA THR A 409 25.36 -5.17 -9.91
C THR A 409 24.16 -5.51 -9.04
N VAL A 410 24.04 -4.92 -7.86
CA VAL A 410 22.92 -5.19 -6.93
C VAL A 410 21.60 -4.68 -7.49
N ILE A 411 21.54 -3.43 -7.96
CA ILE A 411 20.30 -2.85 -8.51
C ILE A 411 19.84 -3.63 -9.74
N TRP A 412 20.75 -3.90 -10.68
CA TRP A 412 20.40 -4.66 -11.89
C TRP A 412 19.97 -6.09 -11.56
N SER A 413 20.67 -6.76 -10.65
CA SER A 413 20.29 -8.12 -10.22
C SER A 413 18.91 -8.14 -9.57
N CYS A 414 18.63 -7.20 -8.66
CA CYS A 414 17.31 -7.06 -8.05
C CYS A 414 16.24 -6.81 -9.12
N CYS A 415 16.40 -5.77 -9.96
CA CYS A 415 15.42 -5.41 -10.99
C CYS A 415 15.16 -6.54 -12.00
N ILE A 416 16.20 -7.25 -12.45
CA ILE A 416 16.05 -8.36 -13.40
C ILE A 416 15.39 -9.57 -12.74
N LEU A 417 15.90 -10.03 -11.58
CA LEU A 417 15.37 -11.21 -10.90
C LEU A 417 13.94 -11.01 -10.42
N PHE A 418 13.66 -9.85 -9.82
CA PHE A 418 12.31 -9.51 -9.38
C PHE A 418 11.41 -9.19 -10.57
N GLY A 419 11.95 -8.62 -11.65
CA GLY A 419 11.24 -8.43 -12.91
C GLY A 419 10.80 -9.76 -13.53
N VAL A 420 11.65 -10.79 -13.51
CA VAL A 420 11.29 -12.15 -13.93
C VAL A 420 10.19 -12.72 -13.03
N PHE A 421 10.29 -12.54 -11.71
CA PHE A 421 9.23 -12.95 -10.79
C PHE A 421 7.89 -12.28 -11.14
N PHE A 422 7.87 -10.96 -11.31
CA PHE A 422 6.64 -10.23 -11.66
C PHE A 422 6.13 -10.59 -13.05
N TYR A 423 7.00 -10.89 -14.00
CA TYR A 423 6.60 -11.46 -15.29
C TYR A 423 5.88 -12.80 -15.11
N GLN A 424 6.40 -13.72 -14.29
CA GLN A 424 5.73 -15.00 -14.02
C GLN A 424 4.36 -14.79 -13.36
N VAL A 425 4.26 -13.88 -12.39
CA VAL A 425 3.00 -13.55 -11.73
C VAL A 425 2.01 -12.88 -12.69
N ALA A 426 2.47 -11.96 -13.56
CA ALA A 426 1.58 -11.24 -14.47
C ALA A 426 1.15 -12.08 -15.68
N ALA A 427 2.08 -12.82 -16.29
CA ALA A 427 1.89 -13.52 -17.56
C ALA A 427 1.44 -14.98 -17.40
N CYS A 428 1.98 -15.68 -16.40
CA CYS A 428 1.77 -17.11 -16.22
C CYS A 428 0.73 -17.43 -15.15
N SER A 429 0.35 -16.47 -14.30
CA SER A 429 -0.76 -16.65 -13.36
C SER A 429 -2.13 -16.34 -14.00
N GLY A 430 -3.20 -16.46 -13.21
CA GLY A 430 -4.56 -16.18 -13.66
C GLY A 430 -4.82 -14.70 -14.01
N SER A 431 -5.93 -14.44 -14.70
CA SER A 431 -6.38 -13.06 -14.93
C SER A 431 -6.73 -12.36 -13.61
N THR A 432 -6.61 -11.02 -13.58
CA THR A 432 -7.11 -10.20 -12.46
C THR A 432 -8.54 -10.62 -12.11
N PRO A 433 -8.79 -11.14 -10.88
CA PRO A 433 -10.10 -11.64 -10.50
C PRO A 433 -11.16 -10.54 -10.60
N MET A 434 -12.25 -10.78 -11.32
CA MET A 434 -13.38 -9.86 -11.36
C MET A 434 -14.34 -10.18 -10.21
N ASP A 435 -14.72 -9.18 -9.41
CA ASP A 435 -15.73 -9.38 -8.39
C ASP A 435 -17.11 -9.58 -9.05
N PRO A 436 -17.85 -10.65 -8.71
CA PRO A 436 -19.18 -10.87 -9.26
C PRO A 436 -20.12 -9.74 -8.83
N ILE A 437 -20.77 -9.08 -9.80
CA ILE A 437 -21.66 -7.95 -9.54
C ILE A 437 -23.08 -8.48 -9.28
N LYS A 438 -23.70 -8.04 -8.19
CA LYS A 438 -25.08 -8.39 -7.86
C LYS A 438 -26.07 -7.76 -8.85
N ILE A 439 -26.55 -8.56 -9.81
CA ILE A 439 -27.54 -8.12 -10.79
C ILE A 439 -28.93 -8.16 -10.14
N ARG A 440 -29.48 -6.99 -9.76
CA ARG A 440 -30.89 -6.90 -9.38
C ARG A 440 -31.75 -7.05 -10.63
N ARG A 441 -32.26 -8.26 -10.88
CA ARG A 441 -33.38 -8.41 -11.81
C ARG A 441 -34.53 -7.57 -11.27
N ARG A 442 -34.92 -6.52 -12.01
CA ARG A 442 -36.19 -5.84 -11.75
C ARG A 442 -37.26 -6.92 -11.86
N THR A 443 -37.86 -7.27 -10.73
CA THR A 443 -39.06 -8.10 -10.74
C THR A 443 -40.02 -7.44 -11.72
N PRO A 444 -40.44 -8.11 -12.80
CA PRO A 444 -41.43 -7.53 -13.69
C PRO A 444 -42.59 -7.13 -12.80
N ARG A 445 -42.95 -5.84 -12.81
CA ARG A 445 -44.17 -5.37 -12.16
C ARG A 445 -45.27 -6.25 -12.75
N SER A 446 -45.78 -7.17 -11.93
CA SER A 446 -47.05 -7.81 -12.20
C SER A 446 -48.02 -6.66 -12.41
N ILE A 447 -48.38 -6.41 -13.67
CA ILE A 447 -49.52 -5.57 -13.99
C ILE A 447 -50.68 -6.38 -13.42
N ALA A 448 -51.05 -6.06 -12.18
CA ALA A 448 -52.27 -6.55 -11.59
C ALA A 448 -53.37 -6.17 -12.57
N SER A 449 -53.88 -7.15 -13.32
CA SER A 449 -55.09 -7.01 -14.10
C SER A 449 -56.16 -6.53 -13.14
N ARG A 450 -56.57 -5.26 -13.30
CA ARG A 450 -57.80 -4.75 -12.68
C ARG A 450 -58.93 -5.67 -13.14
N SER A 451 -59.33 -6.60 -12.27
CA SER A 451 -60.59 -7.32 -12.43
C SER A 451 -61.72 -6.29 -12.35
N PRO A 452 -62.69 -6.31 -13.28
CA PRO A 452 -63.87 -5.48 -13.15
C PRO A 452 -64.68 -5.93 -11.94
N GLU A 453 -65.04 -4.94 -11.15
CA GLU A 453 -65.93 -4.95 -10.00
C GLU A 453 -67.26 -5.65 -10.34
N LYS A 454 -67.49 -6.84 -9.78
CA LYS A 454 -68.84 -7.43 -9.70
C LYS A 454 -69.42 -7.10 -8.33
N ARG A 455 -70.28 -6.09 -8.31
CA ARG A 455 -71.30 -5.86 -7.28
C ARG A 455 -72.08 -7.16 -7.06
N THR A 456 -72.08 -7.66 -5.83
CA THR A 456 -73.15 -8.54 -5.38
C THR A 456 -73.62 -8.11 -3.99
N VAL A 457 -74.93 -7.98 -3.93
CA VAL A 457 -75.80 -7.41 -2.90
C VAL A 457 -75.72 -8.20 -1.60
N THR A 458 -75.66 -7.48 -0.48
CA THR A 458 -75.88 -7.98 0.88
C THR A 458 -77.39 -8.17 1.14
N VAL A 459 -77.78 -9.31 1.70
CA VAL A 459 -79.02 -9.47 2.49
C VAL A 459 -78.65 -10.17 3.82
N PRO A 460 -79.16 -9.70 4.98
CA PRO A 460 -78.72 -10.14 6.29
C PRO A 460 -79.64 -11.21 6.88
N THR A 461 -79.10 -12.07 7.75
CA THR A 461 -79.89 -12.72 8.80
C THR A 461 -79.05 -12.92 10.07
N SER A 462 -79.69 -12.53 11.17
CA SER A 462 -79.20 -12.49 12.54
C SER A 462 -79.49 -13.77 13.33
N SER A 463 -78.66 -14.10 14.33
CA SER A 463 -79.01 -14.38 15.74
C SER A 463 -77.73 -14.84 16.47
N LYS A 464 -77.26 -14.11 17.50
CA LYS A 464 -77.48 -14.34 18.96
C LYS A 464 -77.15 -15.78 19.36
N SER A 465 -76.33 -16.13 20.36
CA SER A 465 -75.89 -15.58 21.67
C SER A 465 -74.74 -16.51 22.13
N GLY A 466 -73.73 -16.20 22.93
CA GLY A 466 -73.65 -15.49 24.20
C GLY A 466 -72.65 -16.28 25.08
N ASP A 467 -71.85 -15.56 25.88
CA ASP A 467 -71.02 -16.01 27.02
C ASP A 467 -69.86 -17.01 26.78
N SER A 468 -68.74 -17.01 27.52
CA SER A 468 -68.11 -16.07 28.45
C SER A 468 -66.71 -16.65 28.82
N SER A 469 -65.71 -15.79 28.97
CA SER A 469 -64.58 -15.86 29.94
C SER A 469 -63.57 -17.04 30.00
N GLN A 470 -62.34 -16.63 30.38
CA GLN A 470 -61.20 -17.32 31.03
C GLN A 470 -60.02 -17.75 30.12
N PHE A 471 -58.88 -17.04 30.18
CA PHE A 471 -57.74 -17.16 31.12
C PHE A 471 -56.93 -18.47 30.99
N ARG A 472 -55.70 -18.36 30.43
CA ARG A 472 -54.40 -18.90 30.91
C ARG A 472 -53.44 -19.31 29.77
N GLU A 473 -52.33 -18.59 29.66
CA GLU A 473 -50.98 -19.18 29.48
C GLU A 473 -50.51 -19.81 30.82
N PRO A 474 -49.32 -20.45 30.94
CA PRO A 474 -48.33 -20.91 29.94
C PRO A 474 -47.91 -22.40 30.19
N LEU A 475 -47.02 -22.98 29.37
CA LEU A 475 -45.89 -23.76 29.90
C LEU A 475 -44.81 -24.12 28.86
N ILE A 476 -43.59 -23.84 29.30
CA ILE A 476 -42.27 -24.17 28.79
C ILE A 476 -42.02 -25.69 28.91
N SER A 477 -41.32 -26.29 27.93
CA SER A 477 -40.39 -27.39 28.25
C SER A 477 -39.30 -27.52 27.19
N ALA A 478 -38.06 -27.32 27.67
CA ALA A 478 -36.82 -27.55 26.94
C ALA A 478 -36.41 -29.02 27.05
N LYS A 479 -35.74 -29.55 26.00
CA LYS A 479 -34.74 -30.61 26.16
C LYS A 479 -33.70 -30.62 25.04
N VAL A 480 -32.48 -30.27 25.47
CA VAL A 480 -31.15 -30.71 25.02
C VAL A 480 -31.15 -32.22 24.74
N GLY A 481 -30.40 -32.86 23.85
CA GLY A 481 -29.28 -32.55 22.95
C GLY A 481 -28.56 -33.88 22.65
N HIS A 482 -27.85 -34.04 21.52
CA HIS A 482 -26.53 -34.70 21.42
C HIS A 482 -26.04 -34.86 19.97
N PHE A 483 -24.73 -34.65 19.86
CA PHE A 483 -23.81 -34.81 18.73
C PHE A 483 -23.81 -36.19 18.05
N THR A 484 -23.53 -36.23 16.74
CA THR A 484 -22.60 -37.18 16.11
C THR A 484 -22.20 -36.72 14.70
N THR A 485 -20.90 -36.62 14.46
CA THR A 485 -20.21 -36.52 13.15
C THR A 485 -19.55 -37.88 12.83
N PRO A 486 -18.80 -38.06 11.73
CA PRO A 486 -19.29 -38.25 10.36
C PRO A 486 -18.80 -39.59 9.73
N LEU A 487 -19.42 -39.99 8.62
CA LEU A 487 -19.06 -41.19 7.84
C LEU A 487 -17.85 -40.94 6.93
N VAL A 488 -16.83 -41.81 7.07
CA VAL A 488 -15.61 -41.90 6.27
C VAL A 488 -15.78 -42.90 5.11
N CYS A 489 -15.12 -42.57 3.99
CA CYS A 489 -15.02 -43.32 2.75
C CYS A 489 -14.43 -44.74 2.91
N ARG A 490 -14.94 -45.68 2.08
CA ARG A 490 -14.41 -47.04 1.94
C ARG A 490 -13.61 -47.14 0.64
N ASN A 491 -12.30 -47.38 0.77
CA ASN A 491 -11.44 -47.86 -0.33
C ASN A 491 -11.68 -49.35 -0.55
N ILE A 492 -11.70 -49.77 -1.81
CA ILE A 492 -11.53 -51.17 -2.22
C ILE A 492 -10.26 -51.24 -3.06
N VAL A 493 -9.29 -51.98 -2.53
CA VAL A 493 -8.11 -52.50 -3.21
C VAL A 493 -8.49 -53.86 -3.81
N LYS A 494 -8.11 -54.11 -5.06
CA LYS A 494 -7.83 -55.47 -5.55
C LYS A 494 -6.54 -55.45 -6.37
N LYS A 495 -5.75 -56.49 -6.14
CA LYS A 495 -4.39 -56.77 -6.59
C LYS A 495 -4.42 -58.06 -7.44
N GLY A 496 -3.45 -58.25 -8.33
CA GLY A 496 -3.13 -59.51 -9.06
C GLY A 496 -3.26 -59.36 -10.58
N GLU A 497 -2.36 -59.84 -11.46
CA GLU A 497 -1.12 -60.65 -11.42
C GLU A 497 -0.48 -60.46 -12.83
N VAL A 498 0.79 -60.05 -12.97
CA VAL A 498 2.02 -60.82 -13.33
C VAL A 498 1.98 -61.68 -14.62
N GLN A 499 2.79 -61.29 -15.64
CA GLN A 499 3.81 -62.06 -16.41
C GLN A 499 4.49 -61.11 -17.44
N GLU A 500 5.83 -60.85 -17.37
CA GLU A 500 6.96 -61.54 -18.08
C GLU A 500 6.84 -61.51 -19.61
N GLU A 501 7.84 -61.28 -20.46
CA GLU A 501 9.23 -60.80 -20.48
C GLU A 501 9.51 -60.63 -22.00
N ASP A 502 10.35 -59.66 -22.43
CA ASP A 502 11.41 -59.89 -23.43
C ASP A 502 12.00 -58.58 -23.99
N GLU A 503 13.32 -58.64 -24.14
CA GLU A 503 14.27 -57.66 -24.64
C GLU A 503 14.27 -57.57 -26.18
N GLY A 504 14.85 -56.49 -26.74
CA GLY A 504 15.26 -56.44 -28.15
C GLY A 504 15.47 -55.04 -28.71
N GLU A 505 16.73 -54.73 -29.04
CA GLU A 505 17.27 -53.48 -29.64
C GLU A 505 16.88 -53.24 -31.13
N GLU A 506 17.40 -52.12 -31.64
CA GLU A 506 17.59 -51.67 -33.04
C GLU A 506 16.56 -50.72 -33.70
N GLU A 507 16.94 -49.44 -33.66
CA GLU A 507 17.34 -48.59 -34.81
C GLU A 507 16.41 -48.30 -36.03
N VAL A 508 16.44 -47.01 -36.42
CA VAL A 508 16.37 -46.47 -37.81
C VAL A 508 15.00 -46.07 -38.43
N ILE A 509 14.93 -44.75 -38.70
CA ILE A 509 14.27 -44.00 -39.81
C ILE A 509 12.73 -43.97 -39.91
N GLY A 510 12.19 -42.80 -39.58
CA GLY A 510 11.51 -41.89 -40.52
C GLY A 510 10.22 -42.35 -41.20
N THR A 511 9.11 -41.66 -40.91
CA THR A 511 8.25 -41.11 -41.98
C THR A 511 7.25 -40.07 -41.48
N VAL A 512 7.21 -38.99 -42.26
CA VAL A 512 6.28 -37.87 -42.23
C VAL A 512 4.84 -38.35 -42.46
N LYS A 513 3.91 -37.94 -41.59
CA LYS A 513 2.49 -37.84 -41.95
C LYS A 513 1.94 -36.46 -41.57
N LYS A 514 1.74 -35.66 -42.63
CA LYS A 514 0.87 -34.47 -42.65
C LYS A 514 -0.55 -34.90 -42.26
N THR A 515 -1.14 -34.19 -41.30
CA THR A 515 -2.58 -34.25 -41.07
C THR A 515 -3.19 -32.86 -41.19
N THR A 516 -4.29 -32.86 -41.91
CA THR A 516 -5.00 -31.80 -42.60
C THR A 516 -5.70 -30.82 -41.67
N HIS A 517 -5.75 -29.56 -42.13
CA HIS A 517 -6.64 -28.49 -41.70
C HIS A 517 -8.04 -28.96 -41.29
N ARG A 518 -8.50 -28.54 -40.10
CA ARG A 518 -9.94 -28.43 -39.81
C ARG A 518 -10.26 -27.02 -39.30
N ARG A 519 -10.74 -26.21 -40.25
CA ARG A 519 -11.30 -24.86 -40.07
C ARG A 519 -12.60 -24.99 -39.25
N LYS A 520 -12.61 -24.47 -38.02
CA LYS A 520 -13.85 -24.25 -37.25
C LYS A 520 -14.19 -22.76 -37.33
N GLN A 521 -15.19 -22.44 -38.15
CA GLN A 521 -16.03 -21.25 -37.99
C GLN A 521 -16.83 -21.43 -36.71
N ILE A 522 -16.71 -20.51 -35.76
CA ILE A 522 -17.70 -20.33 -34.68
C ILE A 522 -17.87 -18.82 -34.45
N GLU A 523 -19.03 -18.36 -34.95
CA GLU A 523 -19.94 -17.35 -34.43
C GLU A 523 -19.39 -16.21 -33.56
N VAL A 524 -19.55 -14.99 -34.10
CA VAL A 524 -19.43 -13.70 -33.41
C VAL A 524 -20.75 -13.42 -32.68
N PRO A 525 -20.77 -13.21 -31.35
CA PRO A 525 -21.90 -12.60 -30.69
C PRO A 525 -21.76 -11.07 -30.73
N SER A 526 -22.53 -10.45 -31.62
CA SER A 526 -22.86 -9.04 -31.55
C SER A 526 -23.78 -8.77 -30.35
N SER A 527 -23.31 -8.03 -29.34
CA SER A 527 -24.05 -6.91 -28.73
C SER A 527 -23.43 -6.50 -27.38
N THR A 528 -22.60 -5.46 -27.39
CA THR A 528 -22.37 -4.61 -26.21
C THR A 528 -23.07 -3.29 -26.47
N ARG A 529 -24.33 -3.22 -26.04
CA ARG A 529 -25.12 -1.99 -26.02
C ARG A 529 -24.64 -1.15 -24.82
N VAL A 530 -23.70 -0.26 -25.08
CA VAL A 530 -23.25 0.76 -24.13
C VAL A 530 -24.40 1.75 -23.92
N LEU A 531 -24.97 1.76 -22.72
CA LEU A 531 -25.89 2.81 -22.27
C LEU A 531 -25.08 4.08 -22.01
N ARG A 532 -24.97 4.96 -23.03
CA ARG A 532 -24.57 6.35 -22.84
C ARG A 532 -25.70 7.13 -22.19
N SER A 533 -25.42 7.73 -21.03
CA SER A 533 -26.24 8.78 -20.42
C SER A 533 -26.24 10.02 -21.34
N ARG A 534 -27.44 10.44 -21.77
CA ARG A 534 -27.65 11.72 -22.45
C ARG A 534 -27.51 12.86 -21.42
N SER A 535 -26.54 13.73 -21.63
CA SER A 535 -26.48 15.07 -21.05
C SER A 535 -27.46 15.99 -21.79
N TYR A 536 -28.15 16.82 -21.01
CA TYR A 536 -29.03 17.89 -21.43
C TYR A 536 -28.31 18.90 -22.34
N GLN A 537 -28.97 19.32 -23.42
CA GLN A 537 -28.71 20.60 -24.09
C GLN A 537 -29.98 21.44 -24.04
N ALA A 538 -29.75 22.72 -23.78
CA ALA A 538 -30.70 23.79 -23.56
C ALA A 538 -31.59 24.08 -24.77
N ASN A 539 -32.76 24.63 -24.47
CA ASN A 539 -33.36 25.77 -25.16
C ASN A 539 -33.70 26.82 -24.10
#